data_AF-A0A6A9T4Q5-F1
#
_entry.id   AF-A0A6A9T4Q5-F1
#
_cell.length_a   1.000
_cell.length_b   1.000
_cell.length_c   1.000
_cell.angle_alpha   90.00
_cell.angle_beta   90.00
_cell.angle_gamma   90.00
#
_symmetry.space_group_name_H-M   'P 1'
#
loop_
_entity.id
_entity.type
_entity.pdbx_description
1 polymer ?
#
loop_
_entity_poly.entity_id
_entity_poly.type
_entity_poly.pdbx_seq_one_letter_code
_entity_poly.pdbx_strand_id
1 'polypeptide(L)'
;MFGEEFTIGVRDLMTTEIYYLSSEYTVNEALVDLQEKQFNAAPIKGNTSPYHYVRRKRLESLYTDGFGSDDLLDHASQIDLDSLISPDTDFEELIELLEEKTVYFIGWNDRLEGIITQADLNKLASHTYLYSKINQIETYLRDVIHPTTSAQVIEENSEEARSKYEDDGDADLQLRLVDYTTFEDLYEIVKHHRSSEGNNPISQQLPFDQENAVRILYKIKELRNDVAHHGNTIHIMGIDQSTEDNRDIRDLRRIYDNMNKILEYSR
;
A
#
# COMPACT_ATOMS: atom_id res chain seq x y z
N MET A 1 -26.95 0.81 5.70
CA MET A 1 -26.24 0.40 6.93
C MET A 1 -24.93 -0.18 6.45
N PHE A 2 -23.92 0.66 6.25
CA PHE A 2 -22.58 0.17 5.91
C PHE A 2 -22.10 -0.65 7.11
N GLY A 3 -21.67 -1.89 6.87
CA GLY A 3 -21.05 -2.73 7.89
C GLY A 3 -19.84 -2.01 8.49
N GLU A 4 -19.39 -2.47 9.65
CA GLU A 4 -18.18 -1.94 10.31
C GLU A 4 -17.08 -1.68 9.27
N GLU A 5 -16.46 -0.50 9.34
CA GLU A 5 -15.38 -0.12 8.45
C GLU A 5 -14.26 -1.15 8.59
N PHE A 6 -14.04 -1.94 7.52
CA PHE A 6 -12.97 -2.91 7.49
C PHE A 6 -11.64 -2.16 7.64
N THR A 7 -10.97 -2.36 8.76
CA THR A 7 -9.70 -1.74 9.11
C THR A 7 -8.66 -2.82 9.34
N ILE A 8 -7.40 -2.51 9.07
CA ILE A 8 -6.25 -3.35 9.38
C ILE A 8 -5.19 -2.51 10.08
N GLY A 9 -4.26 -3.16 10.75
CA GLY A 9 -3.12 -2.52 11.36
C GLY A 9 -1.90 -3.42 11.44
N VAL A 10 -1.00 -3.08 12.35
CA VAL A 10 0.26 -3.80 12.55
C VAL A 10 0.06 -5.29 12.82
N ARG A 11 -0.93 -5.66 13.64
CA ARG A 11 -1.23 -7.08 13.97
C ARG A 11 -1.57 -7.93 12.74
N ASP A 12 -2.23 -7.35 11.74
CA ASP A 12 -2.65 -8.07 10.54
C ASP A 12 -1.51 -8.27 9.53
N LEU A 13 -0.46 -7.42 9.65
CA LEU A 13 0.63 -7.36 8.68
C LEU A 13 1.95 -7.88 9.24
N MET A 14 2.20 -7.79 10.54
CA MET A 14 3.49 -8.15 11.13
C MET A 14 3.85 -9.62 10.88
N THR A 15 5.15 -9.89 10.82
CA THR A 15 5.67 -11.25 10.86
C THR A 15 5.84 -11.67 12.31
N THR A 16 5.07 -12.69 12.72
CA THR A 16 5.03 -13.20 14.12
C THR A 16 6.04 -14.32 14.37
N GLU A 17 6.36 -15.11 13.35
CA GLU A 17 7.45 -16.10 13.40
C GLU A 17 8.79 -15.41 13.15
N ILE A 18 9.31 -14.78 14.21
CA ILE A 18 10.55 -14.01 14.12
C ILE A 18 11.74 -14.96 13.94
N TYR A 19 12.47 -14.74 12.85
CA TYR A 19 13.78 -15.34 12.64
C TYR A 19 14.86 -14.55 13.40
N TYR A 20 15.70 -15.26 14.15
CA TYR A 20 16.82 -14.66 14.88
C TYR A 20 18.15 -15.15 14.34
N LEU A 21 19.08 -14.21 14.14
CA LEU A 21 20.49 -14.53 13.86
C LEU A 21 21.19 -15.01 15.13
N SER A 22 22.24 -15.83 14.98
CA SER A 22 23.07 -16.21 16.12
C SER A 22 23.86 -15.01 16.64
N SER A 23 24.00 -14.90 17.96
CA SER A 23 24.91 -13.92 18.60
C SER A 23 26.38 -14.24 18.38
N GLU A 24 26.70 -15.45 17.93
CA GLU A 24 28.05 -15.92 17.65
C GLU A 24 28.49 -15.71 16.20
N TYR A 25 27.61 -15.16 15.35
CA TYR A 25 27.96 -14.87 13.97
C TYR A 25 28.95 -13.72 13.86
N THR A 26 29.78 -13.80 12.84
CA THR A 26 30.51 -12.67 12.27
C THR A 26 29.61 -11.84 11.35
N VAL A 27 30.06 -10.63 11.01
CA VAL A 27 29.38 -9.78 10.01
C VAL A 27 29.13 -10.52 8.69
N ASN A 28 30.13 -11.28 8.19
CA ASN A 28 30.01 -12.01 6.93
C ASN A 28 29.00 -13.16 7.01
N GLU A 29 29.03 -13.96 8.08
CA GLU A 29 28.07 -15.07 8.26
C GLU A 29 26.64 -14.56 8.32
N ALA A 30 26.40 -13.48 9.07
CA ALA A 30 25.09 -12.83 9.14
C ALA A 30 24.66 -12.26 7.79
N LEU A 31 25.59 -11.67 7.03
CA LEU A 31 25.29 -11.14 5.69
C LEU A 31 24.85 -12.26 4.74
N VAL A 32 25.60 -13.37 4.69
CA VAL A 32 25.28 -14.54 3.85
C VAL A 32 23.91 -15.10 4.24
N ASP A 33 23.64 -15.30 5.52
CA ASP A 33 22.37 -15.86 6.00
C ASP A 33 21.17 -14.96 5.63
N LEU A 34 21.29 -13.63 5.83
CA LEU A 34 20.25 -12.69 5.41
C LEU A 34 20.06 -12.67 3.89
N GLN A 35 21.12 -12.84 3.09
CA GLN A 35 21.02 -12.90 1.63
C GLN A 35 20.31 -14.19 1.17
N GLU A 36 20.66 -15.34 1.73
CA GLU A 36 20.03 -16.62 1.42
C GLU A 36 18.54 -16.63 1.76
N LYS A 37 18.16 -16.00 2.89
CA LYS A 37 16.78 -15.85 3.33
C LYS A 37 16.04 -14.67 2.70
N GLN A 38 16.74 -13.84 1.92
CA GLN A 38 16.22 -12.61 1.32
C GLN A 38 15.62 -11.64 2.36
N PHE A 39 16.21 -11.59 3.55
CA PHE A 39 15.79 -10.70 4.63
C PHE A 39 16.58 -9.39 4.60
N ASN A 40 15.90 -8.29 4.89
CA ASN A 40 16.52 -6.96 4.95
C ASN A 40 16.97 -6.59 6.37
N ALA A 41 16.42 -7.25 7.39
CA ALA A 41 16.80 -7.10 8.78
C ALA A 41 16.44 -8.37 9.56
N ALA A 42 17.14 -8.61 10.65
CA ALA A 42 16.76 -9.60 11.64
C ALA A 42 17.25 -9.20 13.04
N PRO A 43 16.50 -9.53 14.10
CA PRO A 43 17.02 -9.48 15.45
C PRO A 43 18.10 -10.55 15.65
N ILE A 44 18.99 -10.30 16.62
CA ILE A 44 20.02 -11.22 17.08
C ILE A 44 19.48 -11.94 18.31
N LYS A 45 19.70 -13.26 18.36
CA LYS A 45 19.33 -14.10 19.49
C LYS A 45 20.15 -13.71 20.72
N GLY A 46 19.57 -12.88 21.57
CA GLY A 46 20.10 -12.56 22.90
C GLY A 46 19.36 -13.33 23.99
N ASN A 47 20.07 -13.71 25.06
CA ASN A 47 19.46 -14.31 26.25
C ASN A 47 18.75 -13.27 27.15
N THR A 48 19.01 -11.97 26.95
CA THR A 48 18.43 -10.90 27.76
C THR A 48 18.30 -9.60 26.97
N SER A 49 17.28 -8.81 27.33
CA SER A 49 17.11 -7.41 26.94
C SER A 49 18.36 -6.55 27.21
N PRO A 50 18.69 -5.54 26.37
CA PRO A 50 17.97 -5.17 25.16
C PRO A 50 18.28 -6.09 23.98
N TYR A 51 17.27 -6.38 23.19
CA TYR A 51 17.45 -7.06 21.91
C TYR A 51 18.27 -6.16 20.98
N HIS A 52 19.13 -6.80 20.19
CA HIS A 52 19.88 -6.13 19.13
C HIS A 52 19.35 -6.62 17.80
N TYR A 53 19.52 -5.82 16.76
CA TYR A 53 19.16 -6.17 15.41
C TYR A 53 20.19 -5.62 14.42
N VAL A 54 20.20 -6.22 13.23
CA VAL A 54 21.06 -5.78 12.13
C VAL A 54 20.24 -5.61 10.87
N ARG A 55 20.70 -4.69 10.01
CA ARG A 55 20.14 -4.46 8.67
C ARG A 55 21.13 -4.97 7.64
N ARG A 56 20.65 -5.72 6.65
CA ARG A 56 21.48 -6.30 5.57
C ARG A 56 22.35 -5.24 4.89
N LYS A 57 21.78 -4.09 4.52
CA LYS A 57 22.51 -2.96 3.92
C LYS A 57 23.69 -2.46 4.77
N ARG A 58 23.54 -2.49 6.11
CA ARG A 58 24.64 -2.11 7.01
C ARG A 58 25.75 -3.17 7.00
N LEU A 59 25.40 -4.45 7.01
CA LEU A 59 26.36 -5.54 6.90
C LEU A 59 27.09 -5.53 5.54
N GLU A 60 26.41 -5.21 4.44
CA GLU A 60 27.02 -5.06 3.10
C GLU A 60 28.10 -3.97 3.08
N SER A 61 27.84 -2.82 3.73
CA SER A 61 28.83 -1.75 3.91
C SER A 61 30.01 -2.24 4.74
N LEU A 62 29.76 -2.84 5.91
CA LEU A 62 30.80 -3.31 6.82
C LEU A 62 31.70 -4.38 6.17
N TYR A 63 31.11 -5.31 5.44
CA TYR A 63 31.85 -6.33 4.69
C TYR A 63 32.77 -5.70 3.64
N THR A 64 32.25 -4.73 2.88
CA THR A 64 33.02 -3.98 1.87
C THR A 64 34.18 -3.19 2.49
N ASP A 65 33.96 -2.65 3.70
CA ASP A 65 34.95 -1.89 4.47
C ASP A 65 35.99 -2.80 5.17
N GLY A 66 35.89 -4.13 5.03
CA GLY A 66 36.86 -5.10 5.54
C GLY A 66 36.57 -5.65 6.95
N PHE A 67 35.40 -5.34 7.53
CA PHE A 67 34.97 -5.80 8.86
C PHE A 67 34.21 -7.13 8.82
N GLY A 68 34.35 -7.92 7.74
CA GLY A 68 33.58 -9.16 7.56
C GLY A 68 33.82 -10.22 8.64
N SER A 69 34.99 -10.22 9.27
CA SER A 69 35.35 -11.15 10.36
C SER A 69 35.03 -10.64 11.76
N ASP A 70 34.54 -9.40 11.89
CA ASP A 70 34.20 -8.82 13.20
C ASP A 70 32.98 -9.52 13.79
N ASP A 71 32.91 -9.51 15.12
CA ASP A 71 31.75 -10.01 15.87
C ASP A 71 30.50 -9.19 15.50
N LEU A 72 29.39 -9.88 15.18
CA LEU A 72 28.17 -9.21 14.75
C LEU A 72 27.61 -8.24 15.79
N LEU A 73 27.73 -8.59 17.08
CA LEU A 73 27.20 -7.80 18.19
C LEU A 73 27.84 -6.42 18.29
N ASP A 74 29.11 -6.27 17.95
CA ASP A 74 29.83 -4.98 18.00
C ASP A 74 29.28 -3.96 16.99
N HIS A 75 28.60 -4.46 15.95
CA HIS A 75 28.03 -3.67 14.87
C HIS A 75 26.51 -3.62 14.87
N ALA A 76 25.87 -4.27 15.85
CA ALA A 76 24.43 -4.38 15.94
C ALA A 76 23.79 -3.10 16.51
N SER A 77 22.58 -2.79 16.04
CA SER A 77 21.78 -1.70 16.59
C SER A 77 20.93 -2.22 17.74
N GLN A 78 20.82 -1.43 18.81
CA GLN A 78 19.90 -1.74 19.90
C GLN A 78 18.45 -1.53 19.44
N ILE A 79 17.54 -2.41 19.88
CA ILE A 79 16.09 -2.14 19.80
C ILE A 79 15.74 -1.22 20.97
N ASP A 80 15.35 0.00 20.63
CA ASP A 80 14.97 1.08 21.54
C ASP A 80 13.49 1.46 21.34
N LEU A 81 13.01 2.42 22.15
CA LEU A 81 11.63 2.91 22.04
C LEU A 81 11.31 3.49 20.66
N ASP A 82 12.31 4.05 19.97
CA ASP A 82 12.10 4.62 18.64
C ASP A 82 11.94 3.55 17.56
N SER A 83 12.28 2.29 17.85
CA SER A 83 12.14 1.15 16.93
C SER A 83 11.05 0.17 17.37
N LEU A 84 10.32 0.48 18.45
CA LEU A 84 9.14 -0.25 18.92
C LEU A 84 7.87 0.50 18.55
N ILE A 85 6.87 -0.22 18.05
CA ILE A 85 5.55 0.32 17.76
C ILE A 85 4.46 -0.49 18.46
N SER A 86 3.33 0.17 18.72
CA SER A 86 2.18 -0.50 19.31
C SER A 86 1.65 -1.56 18.33
N PRO A 87 1.25 -2.74 18.79
CA PRO A 87 0.55 -3.69 17.94
C PRO A 87 -0.82 -3.16 17.47
N ASP A 88 -1.38 -2.17 18.17
CA ASP A 88 -2.67 -1.56 17.84
C ASP A 88 -2.54 -0.34 16.90
N THR A 89 -1.33 -0.04 16.43
CA THR A 89 -1.07 0.96 15.39
C THR A 89 -1.82 0.60 14.11
N ASP A 90 -2.61 1.55 13.60
CA ASP A 90 -3.44 1.37 12.41
C ASP A 90 -2.62 1.45 11.11
N PHE A 91 -3.26 1.16 9.99
CA PHE A 91 -2.60 1.15 8.68
C PHE A 91 -2.07 2.53 8.24
N GLU A 92 -2.73 3.61 8.62
CA GLU A 92 -2.34 4.97 8.24
C GLU A 92 -1.06 5.36 8.98
N GLU A 93 -1.08 5.26 10.31
CA GLU A 93 0.08 5.49 11.16
C GLU A 93 1.24 4.55 10.78
N LEU A 94 0.95 3.29 10.44
CA LEU A 94 1.96 2.34 9.98
C LEU A 94 2.68 2.80 8.70
N ILE A 95 1.96 3.33 7.70
CA ILE A 95 2.59 3.86 6.48
C ILE A 95 3.54 5.01 6.83
N GLU A 96 3.11 5.92 7.72
CA GLU A 96 3.93 7.06 8.14
C GLU A 96 5.22 6.60 8.83
N LEU A 97 5.09 5.68 9.78
CA LEU A 97 6.23 5.08 10.47
C LEU A 97 7.17 4.41 9.47
N LEU A 98 6.65 3.59 8.55
CA LEU A 98 7.46 2.89 7.55
C LEU A 98 8.11 3.81 6.51
N GLU A 99 7.64 5.05 6.36
CA GLU A 99 8.34 6.09 5.61
C GLU A 99 9.59 6.58 6.35
N GLU A 100 9.53 6.71 7.68
CA GLU A 100 10.65 7.14 8.53
C GLU A 100 11.71 6.06 8.68
N LYS A 101 11.29 4.81 8.92
CA LYS A 101 12.19 3.67 9.09
C LYS A 101 11.70 2.44 8.34
N THR A 102 12.64 1.72 7.72
CA THR A 102 12.31 0.52 6.92
C THR A 102 11.90 -0.71 7.74
N VAL A 103 12.08 -0.67 9.07
CA VAL A 103 11.81 -1.78 9.99
C VAL A 103 11.42 -1.25 11.37
N TYR A 104 10.38 -1.85 11.94
CA TYR A 104 9.97 -1.70 13.34
C TYR A 104 9.75 -3.06 13.97
N PHE A 105 9.83 -3.07 15.29
CA PHE A 105 9.60 -4.23 16.13
C PHE A 105 8.33 -4.03 16.94
N ILE A 106 7.62 -5.13 17.19
CA ILE A 106 6.41 -5.14 17.98
C ILE A 106 6.70 -5.96 19.22
N GLY A 107 6.37 -5.43 20.39
CA GLY A 107 6.53 -6.14 21.65
C GLY A 107 6.90 -5.22 22.81
N TRP A 108 7.46 -5.83 23.85
CA TRP A 108 7.81 -5.19 25.11
C TRP A 108 9.28 -5.48 25.44
N ASN A 109 9.80 -4.80 26.47
CA ASN A 109 11.23 -4.77 26.84
C ASN A 109 11.94 -6.13 26.83
N ASP A 110 11.25 -7.24 27.11
CA ASP A 110 11.80 -8.60 27.22
C ASP A 110 11.19 -9.62 26.24
N ARG A 111 10.31 -9.19 25.33
CA ARG A 111 9.71 -10.09 24.33
C ARG A 111 9.30 -9.35 23.07
N LEU A 112 9.86 -9.78 21.94
CA LEU A 112 9.35 -9.43 20.62
C LEU A 112 8.14 -10.31 20.27
N GLU A 113 7.03 -9.67 19.93
CA GLU A 113 5.80 -10.28 19.41
C GLU A 113 5.79 -10.32 17.88
N GLY A 114 6.48 -9.38 17.23
CA GLY A 114 6.59 -9.36 15.77
C GLY A 114 7.65 -8.40 15.25
N ILE A 115 7.83 -8.46 13.94
CA ILE A 115 8.61 -7.51 13.15
C ILE A 115 7.73 -7.03 11.99
N ILE A 116 7.82 -5.75 11.66
CA ILE A 116 7.16 -5.19 10.48
C ILE A 116 8.15 -4.37 9.67
N THR A 117 8.02 -4.48 8.36
CA THR A 117 8.86 -3.85 7.36
C THR A 117 7.98 -3.32 6.24
N GLN A 118 8.57 -2.50 5.38
CA GLN A 118 7.95 -2.09 4.12
C GLN A 118 7.43 -3.30 3.30
N ALA A 119 8.12 -4.44 3.35
CA ALA A 119 7.69 -5.64 2.61
C ALA A 119 6.32 -6.16 3.01
N ASP A 120 5.95 -5.96 4.27
CA ASP A 120 4.70 -6.46 4.81
C ASP A 120 3.48 -5.72 4.22
N LEU A 121 3.68 -4.53 3.64
CA LEU A 121 2.64 -3.80 2.90
C LEU A 121 2.24 -4.49 1.58
N ASN A 122 3.03 -5.45 1.09
CA ASN A 122 2.70 -6.29 -0.07
C ASN A 122 1.96 -7.59 0.33
N LYS A 123 1.63 -7.79 1.60
CA LYS A 123 0.84 -8.94 2.05
C LYS A 123 -0.62 -8.82 1.63
N LEU A 124 -1.28 -9.97 1.50
CA LEU A 124 -2.69 -10.08 1.07
C LEU A 124 -3.67 -9.24 1.90
N ALA A 125 -3.43 -9.10 3.21
CA ALA A 125 -4.28 -8.28 4.08
C ALA A 125 -4.26 -6.80 3.66
N SER A 126 -3.08 -6.24 3.36
CA SER A 126 -2.91 -4.89 2.82
C SER A 126 -3.61 -4.74 1.47
N HIS A 127 -3.45 -5.72 0.56
CA HIS A 127 -4.12 -5.70 -0.74
C HIS A 127 -5.64 -5.68 -0.61
N THR A 128 -6.18 -6.52 0.28
CA THR A 128 -7.62 -6.63 0.53
C THR A 128 -8.17 -5.33 1.10
N TYR A 129 -7.45 -4.72 2.05
CA TYR A 129 -7.81 -3.44 2.65
C TYR A 129 -7.82 -2.30 1.62
N LEU A 130 -6.72 -2.13 0.88
CA LEU A 130 -6.61 -1.11 -0.16
C LEU A 130 -7.66 -1.30 -1.26
N TYR A 131 -7.89 -2.54 -1.70
CA TYR A 131 -8.93 -2.85 -2.68
C TYR A 131 -10.33 -2.50 -2.16
N SER A 132 -10.62 -2.73 -0.88
CA SER A 132 -11.91 -2.35 -0.27
C SER A 132 -12.13 -0.83 -0.27
N LYS A 133 -11.08 -0.04 0.01
CA LYS A 133 -11.13 1.43 -0.04
C LYS A 133 -11.28 1.93 -1.48
N ILE A 134 -10.60 1.31 -2.43
CA ILE A 134 -10.73 1.62 -3.86
C ILE A 134 -12.14 1.33 -4.35
N ASN A 135 -12.75 0.20 -3.96
CA ASN A 135 -14.14 -0.11 -4.33
C ASN A 135 -15.12 0.94 -3.80
N GLN A 136 -14.91 1.47 -2.58
CA GLN A 136 -15.71 2.58 -2.07
C GLN A 136 -15.56 3.84 -2.92
N ILE A 137 -14.35 4.14 -3.40
CA ILE A 137 -14.12 5.23 -4.34
C ILE A 137 -14.81 4.96 -5.68
N GLU A 138 -14.76 3.74 -6.21
CA GLU A 138 -15.48 3.40 -7.45
C GLU A 138 -16.99 3.58 -7.29
N THR A 139 -17.57 3.12 -6.17
CA THR A 139 -18.99 3.34 -5.86
C THR A 139 -19.30 4.84 -5.82
N TYR A 140 -18.47 5.63 -5.16
CA TYR A 140 -18.65 7.08 -5.12
C TYR A 140 -18.59 7.71 -6.51
N LEU A 141 -17.61 7.33 -7.34
CA LEU A 141 -17.48 7.83 -8.71
C LEU A 141 -18.72 7.48 -9.54
N ARG A 142 -19.27 6.26 -9.40
CA ARG A 142 -20.52 5.86 -10.07
C ARG A 142 -21.68 6.75 -9.65
N ASP A 143 -21.80 7.05 -8.36
CA ASP A 143 -22.85 7.90 -7.81
C ASP A 143 -22.74 9.37 -8.23
N VAL A 144 -21.51 9.85 -8.46
CA VAL A 144 -21.27 11.18 -9.02
C VAL A 144 -21.54 11.23 -10.53
N ILE A 145 -21.07 10.22 -11.29
CA ILE A 145 -21.16 10.19 -12.75
C ILE A 145 -22.61 10.00 -13.20
N HIS A 146 -23.36 9.10 -12.56
CA HIS A 146 -24.73 8.77 -12.97
C HIS A 146 -25.65 9.99 -13.16
N PRO A 147 -25.76 10.94 -12.20
CA PRO A 147 -26.61 12.12 -12.36
C PRO A 147 -25.99 13.22 -13.22
N THR A 148 -24.67 13.23 -13.44
CA THR A 148 -23.96 14.34 -14.11
C THR A 148 -23.59 14.06 -15.57
N THR A 149 -23.82 12.84 -16.04
CA THR A 149 -23.39 12.35 -17.35
C THR A 149 -24.53 11.63 -18.05
N SER A 150 -24.71 11.89 -19.34
CA SER A 150 -25.75 11.20 -20.13
C SER A 150 -25.36 9.75 -20.37
N ALA A 151 -26.36 8.87 -20.57
CA ALA A 151 -26.14 7.46 -20.91
C ALA A 151 -25.24 7.32 -22.16
N GLN A 152 -25.44 8.15 -23.17
CA GLN A 152 -24.62 8.16 -24.39
C GLN A 152 -23.13 8.34 -24.08
N VAL A 153 -22.75 9.27 -23.20
CA VAL A 153 -21.34 9.47 -22.85
C VAL A 153 -20.77 8.25 -22.12
N ILE A 154 -21.57 7.60 -21.26
CA ILE A 154 -21.14 6.37 -20.58
C ILE A 154 -20.94 5.23 -21.59
N GLU A 155 -21.88 5.06 -22.53
CA GLU A 155 -21.79 4.06 -23.60
C GLU A 155 -20.59 4.27 -24.52
N GLU A 156 -20.31 5.53 -24.88
CA GLU A 156 -19.14 5.90 -25.72
C GLU A 156 -17.81 5.61 -25.02
N ASN A 157 -17.78 5.61 -23.69
CA ASN A 157 -16.58 5.30 -22.90
C ASN A 157 -16.50 3.83 -22.46
N SER A 158 -17.58 3.03 -22.63
CA SER A 158 -17.58 1.61 -22.27
C SER A 158 -18.61 0.81 -23.08
N GLU A 159 -18.15 0.26 -24.22
CA GLU A 159 -18.94 -0.67 -25.02
C GLU A 159 -19.31 -1.94 -24.23
N GLU A 160 -18.43 -2.39 -23.34
CA GLU A 160 -18.66 -3.55 -22.48
C GLU A 160 -19.78 -3.29 -21.47
N ALA A 161 -19.79 -2.11 -20.83
CA ALA A 161 -20.87 -1.73 -19.92
C ALA A 161 -22.21 -1.68 -20.64
N ARG A 162 -22.25 -1.11 -21.86
CA ARG A 162 -23.45 -1.08 -22.71
C ARG A 162 -23.96 -2.49 -23.01
N SER A 163 -23.08 -3.38 -23.48
CA SER A 163 -23.45 -4.77 -23.82
C SER A 163 -24.03 -5.51 -22.63
N LYS A 164 -23.38 -5.44 -21.45
CA LYS A 164 -23.86 -6.12 -20.24
C LYS A 164 -25.18 -5.54 -19.74
N TYR A 165 -25.33 -4.21 -19.79
CA TYR A 165 -26.57 -3.55 -19.40
C TYR A 165 -27.75 -3.95 -20.31
N GLU A 166 -27.52 -4.08 -21.62
CA GLU A 166 -28.52 -4.56 -22.58
C GLU A 166 -28.87 -6.04 -22.35
N ASP A 167 -27.88 -6.90 -22.08
CA ASP A 167 -28.06 -8.33 -21.81
C ASP A 167 -28.83 -8.58 -20.49
N ASP A 168 -28.59 -7.78 -19.47
CA ASP A 168 -29.19 -7.89 -18.14
C ASP A 168 -30.56 -7.20 -18.02
N GLY A 169 -31.04 -6.54 -19.09
CA GLY A 169 -32.30 -5.78 -19.11
C GLY A 169 -33.56 -6.57 -18.70
N ASP A 170 -33.51 -7.90 -18.75
CA ASP A 170 -34.59 -8.82 -18.34
C ASP A 170 -34.40 -9.44 -16.93
N ALA A 171 -33.31 -9.13 -16.21
CA ALA A 171 -32.92 -9.82 -14.98
C ALA A 171 -33.39 -9.15 -13.66
N ASP A 172 -34.16 -8.06 -13.70
CA ASP A 172 -34.66 -7.29 -12.53
C ASP A 172 -33.57 -6.92 -11.50
N LEU A 173 -32.35 -6.67 -11.96
CA LEU A 173 -31.17 -6.44 -11.10
C LEU A 173 -31.14 -5.04 -10.47
N GLN A 174 -32.02 -4.12 -10.88
CA GLN A 174 -32.06 -2.71 -10.44
C GLN A 174 -30.71 -1.96 -10.56
N LEU A 175 -29.82 -2.43 -11.45
CA LEU A 175 -28.52 -1.81 -11.72
C LEU A 175 -28.65 -0.70 -12.77
N ARG A 176 -27.83 0.34 -12.65
CA ARG A 176 -27.71 1.44 -13.61
C ARG A 176 -26.64 1.08 -14.64
N LEU A 177 -26.68 1.67 -15.83
CA LEU A 177 -25.62 1.50 -16.83
C LEU A 177 -24.21 1.75 -16.26
N VAL A 178 -24.06 2.77 -15.40
CA VAL A 178 -22.77 3.09 -14.76
C VAL A 178 -22.27 1.97 -13.84
N ASP A 179 -23.15 1.12 -13.31
CA ASP A 179 -22.76 0.04 -12.40
C ASP A 179 -22.01 -1.10 -13.13
N TYR A 180 -22.11 -1.15 -14.46
CA TYR A 180 -21.38 -2.09 -15.32
C TYR A 180 -20.00 -1.59 -15.74
N THR A 181 -19.64 -0.36 -15.38
CA THR A 181 -18.35 0.25 -15.76
C THR A 181 -17.21 -0.24 -14.88
N THR A 182 -16.00 -0.28 -15.46
CA THR A 182 -14.75 -0.55 -14.75
C THR A 182 -14.14 0.74 -14.17
N PHE A 183 -13.11 0.64 -13.30
CA PHE A 183 -12.37 1.83 -12.86
C PHE A 183 -11.78 2.61 -14.04
N GLU A 184 -11.29 1.91 -15.07
CA GLU A 184 -10.76 2.54 -16.29
C GLU A 184 -11.81 3.40 -16.97
N ASP A 185 -13.02 2.85 -17.15
CA ASP A 185 -14.14 3.56 -17.77
C ASP A 185 -14.51 4.81 -16.95
N LEU A 186 -14.61 4.67 -15.62
CA LEU A 186 -14.88 5.79 -14.71
C LEU A 186 -13.80 6.87 -14.81
N TYR A 187 -12.53 6.48 -14.88
CA TYR A 187 -11.39 7.37 -15.06
C TYR A 187 -11.46 8.12 -16.40
N GLU A 188 -11.72 7.42 -17.50
CA GLU A 188 -11.81 8.03 -18.83
C GLU A 188 -13.02 8.99 -18.94
N ILE A 189 -14.15 8.65 -18.33
CA ILE A 189 -15.30 9.56 -18.20
C ILE A 189 -14.90 10.82 -17.41
N VAL A 190 -14.26 10.70 -16.25
CA VAL A 190 -13.81 11.87 -15.46
C VAL A 190 -12.80 12.72 -16.25
N LYS A 191 -11.93 12.09 -17.02
CA LYS A 191 -10.89 12.77 -17.80
C LYS A 191 -11.47 13.58 -18.95
N HIS A 192 -12.40 13.00 -19.70
CA HIS A 192 -12.89 13.54 -20.96
C HIS A 192 -14.22 14.30 -20.87
N HIS A 193 -15.04 14.05 -19.83
CA HIS A 193 -16.34 14.71 -19.72
C HIS A 193 -16.21 16.23 -19.57
N ARG A 194 -16.94 16.96 -20.39
CA ARG A 194 -17.04 18.42 -20.37
C ARG A 194 -18.50 18.79 -20.64
N SER A 195 -19.05 19.66 -19.80
CA SER A 195 -20.33 20.31 -20.02
C SER A 195 -20.28 21.23 -21.23
N SER A 196 -21.45 21.68 -21.69
CA SER A 196 -21.61 22.67 -22.75
C SER A 196 -20.91 24.01 -22.48
N GLU A 197 -20.59 24.30 -21.21
CA GLU A 197 -19.88 25.52 -20.78
C GLU A 197 -18.36 25.31 -20.66
N GLY A 198 -17.84 24.13 -21.03
CA GLY A 198 -16.42 23.80 -20.97
C GLY A 198 -15.92 23.34 -19.60
N ASN A 199 -16.78 23.34 -18.57
CA ASN A 199 -16.46 22.83 -17.22
C ASN A 199 -16.76 21.33 -17.11
N ASN A 200 -16.08 20.59 -16.25
CA ASN A 200 -16.46 19.20 -15.94
C ASN A 200 -17.33 19.17 -14.67
N PRO A 201 -18.62 18.79 -14.75
CA PRO A 201 -19.49 18.74 -13.58
C PRO A 201 -19.07 17.67 -12.57
N ILE A 202 -18.36 16.62 -13.01
CA ILE A 202 -17.89 15.55 -12.14
C ILE A 202 -16.79 16.05 -11.19
N SER A 203 -15.83 16.85 -11.68
CA SER A 203 -14.74 17.34 -10.82
C SER A 203 -15.21 18.35 -9.77
N GLN A 204 -16.34 19.01 -9.96
CA GLN A 204 -16.96 19.83 -8.91
C GLN A 204 -17.48 18.99 -7.73
N GLN A 205 -17.68 17.69 -7.94
CA GLN A 205 -18.04 16.72 -6.91
C GLN A 205 -16.81 15.96 -6.38
N LEU A 206 -15.60 16.40 -6.70
CA LEU A 206 -14.37 15.83 -6.15
C LEU A 206 -13.67 16.89 -5.28
N PRO A 207 -12.88 16.49 -4.28
CA PRO A 207 -12.15 17.42 -3.42
C PRO A 207 -10.94 18.07 -4.11
N PHE A 208 -10.86 17.99 -5.44
CA PHE A 208 -9.72 18.42 -6.25
C PHE A 208 -10.20 19.17 -7.50
N ASP A 209 -9.38 20.08 -8.02
CA ASP A 209 -9.59 20.60 -9.37
C ASP A 209 -9.46 19.49 -10.43
N GLN A 210 -9.90 19.77 -11.66
CA GLN A 210 -9.93 18.79 -12.76
C GLN A 210 -8.56 18.15 -13.04
N GLU A 211 -7.48 18.93 -13.04
CA GLU A 211 -6.15 18.44 -13.39
C GLU A 211 -5.65 17.48 -12.30
N ASN A 212 -5.80 17.87 -11.04
CA ASN A 212 -5.45 17.05 -9.90
C ASN A 212 -6.32 15.81 -9.79
N ALA A 213 -7.64 15.92 -10.03
CA ALA A 213 -8.56 14.79 -10.03
C ALA A 213 -8.11 13.71 -11.03
N VAL A 214 -7.81 14.08 -12.28
CA VAL A 214 -7.35 13.14 -13.31
C VAL A 214 -6.03 12.49 -12.88
N ARG A 215 -5.05 13.28 -12.41
CA ARG A 215 -3.75 12.76 -11.97
C ARG A 215 -3.89 11.78 -10.80
N ILE A 216 -4.73 12.10 -9.81
CA ILE A 216 -4.95 11.28 -8.62
C ILE A 216 -5.68 9.99 -8.97
N LEU A 217 -6.75 10.07 -9.76
CA LEU A 217 -7.50 8.89 -10.20
C LEU A 217 -6.65 7.94 -11.05
N TYR A 218 -5.75 8.47 -11.88
CA TYR A 218 -4.77 7.65 -12.59
C TYR A 218 -3.88 6.86 -11.62
N LYS A 219 -3.38 7.49 -10.55
CA LYS A 219 -2.55 6.80 -9.54
C LYS A 219 -3.34 5.78 -8.71
N ILE A 220 -4.61 6.07 -8.40
CA ILE A 220 -5.51 5.10 -7.75
C ILE A 220 -5.77 3.92 -8.68
N LYS A 221 -5.95 4.15 -9.98
CA LYS A 221 -6.11 3.10 -10.99
C LYS A 221 -4.89 2.19 -11.08
N GLU A 222 -3.68 2.75 -11.08
CA GLU A 222 -2.45 1.97 -11.04
C GLU A 222 -2.41 1.10 -9.77
N LEU A 223 -2.72 1.67 -8.60
CA LEU A 223 -2.76 0.92 -7.34
C LEU A 223 -3.82 -0.18 -7.38
N ARG A 224 -5.01 0.10 -7.93
CA ARG A 224 -6.10 -0.86 -8.11
C ARG A 224 -5.64 -2.07 -8.91
N ASN A 225 -4.92 -1.84 -10.00
CA ASN A 225 -4.39 -2.92 -10.85
C ASN A 225 -3.37 -3.76 -10.09
N ASP A 226 -2.46 -3.14 -9.34
CA ASP A 226 -1.47 -3.87 -8.53
C ASP A 226 -2.16 -4.74 -7.49
N VAL A 227 -3.06 -4.18 -6.67
CA VAL A 227 -3.68 -4.95 -5.58
C VAL A 227 -4.59 -6.06 -6.11
N ALA A 228 -5.28 -5.84 -7.23
CA ALA A 228 -6.18 -6.84 -7.84
C ALA A 228 -5.43 -7.99 -8.52
N HIS A 229 -4.22 -7.76 -9.02
CA HIS A 229 -3.42 -8.76 -9.75
C HIS A 229 -2.23 -9.30 -8.94
N HIS A 230 -2.23 -9.10 -7.62
CA HIS A 230 -1.12 -9.48 -6.73
C HIS A 230 0.24 -8.86 -7.16
N GLY A 231 0.18 -7.67 -7.75
CA GLY A 231 1.34 -6.80 -7.97
C GLY A 231 1.84 -6.21 -6.66
N ASN A 232 2.96 -5.50 -6.72
CA ASN A 232 3.54 -4.88 -5.53
C ASN A 232 2.75 -3.61 -5.17
N THR A 233 2.23 -3.55 -3.93
CA THR A 233 1.70 -2.31 -3.38
C THR A 233 2.81 -1.26 -3.30
N ILE A 234 4.01 -1.66 -2.88
CA ILE A 234 5.24 -0.87 -2.98
C ILE A 234 6.39 -1.70 -3.54
N HIS A 235 7.25 -1.04 -4.31
CA HIS A 235 8.49 -1.63 -4.80
C HIS A 235 9.60 -1.39 -3.79
N ILE A 236 10.03 -2.46 -3.12
CA ILE A 236 11.15 -2.42 -2.20
C ILE A 236 12.42 -2.37 -3.03
N MET A 237 13.04 -1.20 -3.15
CA MET A 237 14.28 -1.05 -3.90
C MET A 237 15.42 -1.83 -3.23
N GLY A 238 15.81 -2.94 -3.83
CA GLY A 238 17.05 -3.66 -3.54
C GLY A 238 17.82 -3.83 -4.85
N ILE A 239 18.91 -3.07 -5.02
CA ILE A 239 19.92 -3.20 -6.08
C ILE A 239 19.32 -3.20 -7.51
N ASP A 240 19.36 -2.03 -8.13
CA ASP A 240 19.49 -1.84 -9.58
C ASP A 240 18.25 -2.00 -10.50
N GLN A 241 17.08 -1.52 -10.09
CA GLN A 241 15.96 -1.24 -11.01
C GLN A 241 15.23 0.06 -10.66
N SER A 242 15.84 1.20 -11.03
CA SER A 242 15.14 2.48 -11.13
C SER A 242 14.43 2.55 -12.48
N THR A 243 13.20 2.06 -12.53
CA THR A 243 12.25 2.46 -13.58
C THR A 243 11.38 3.59 -13.04
N GLU A 244 11.05 4.57 -13.87
CA GLU A 244 10.25 5.76 -13.50
C GLU A 244 8.84 5.44 -12.97
N ASP A 245 8.40 4.17 -13.07
CA ASP A 245 7.07 3.69 -12.68
C ASP A 245 6.99 2.93 -11.33
N ASN A 246 8.08 2.81 -10.57
CA ASN A 246 8.06 2.04 -9.33
C ASN A 246 7.52 2.86 -8.14
N ARG A 247 6.32 2.51 -7.65
CA ARG A 247 5.71 3.12 -6.44
C ARG A 247 6.55 2.84 -5.20
N ASP A 248 7.05 3.88 -4.54
CA ASP A 248 7.69 3.75 -3.21
C ASP A 248 6.70 4.01 -2.05
N ILE A 249 7.20 3.96 -0.81
CA ILE A 249 6.38 4.20 0.39
C ILE A 249 5.76 5.61 0.43
N ARG A 250 6.46 6.63 -0.12
CA ARG A 250 5.97 8.01 -0.16
C ARG A 250 4.87 8.16 -1.19
N ASP A 251 5.02 7.50 -2.33
CA ASP A 251 3.99 7.45 -3.34
C ASP A 251 2.74 6.74 -2.80
N LEU A 252 2.89 5.61 -2.09
CA LEU A 252 1.77 4.94 -1.44
C LEU A 252 1.08 5.85 -0.43
N ARG A 253 1.83 6.51 0.48
CA ARG A 253 1.28 7.46 1.45
C ARG A 253 0.46 8.54 0.75
N ARG A 254 1.04 9.18 -0.27
CA ARG A 254 0.34 10.24 -1.02
C ARG A 254 -0.92 9.73 -1.73
N ILE A 255 -0.91 8.50 -2.27
CA ILE A 255 -2.10 7.91 -2.87
C ILE A 255 -3.16 7.65 -1.79
N TYR A 256 -2.76 7.07 -0.66
CA TYR A 256 -3.63 6.76 0.47
C TYR A 256 -4.28 8.03 1.05
N ASP A 257 -3.52 9.10 1.27
CA ASP A 257 -4.05 10.39 1.74
C ASP A 257 -5.09 10.97 0.78
N ASN A 258 -4.85 10.85 -0.54
CA ASN A 258 -5.79 11.33 -1.54
C ASN A 258 -7.05 10.44 -1.62
N MET A 259 -6.91 9.13 -1.42
CA MET A 259 -8.05 8.23 -1.28
C MET A 259 -8.90 8.62 -0.07
N ASN A 260 -8.29 8.86 1.09
CA ASN A 260 -8.99 9.31 2.29
C ASN A 260 -9.73 10.62 2.07
N LYS A 261 -9.11 11.61 1.40
CA LYS A 261 -9.81 12.87 1.03
C LYS A 261 -11.05 12.64 0.18
N ILE A 262 -11.01 11.73 -0.79
CA ILE A 262 -12.18 11.38 -1.61
C ILE A 262 -13.27 10.73 -0.75
N LEU A 263 -12.89 9.78 0.10
CA LEU A 263 -13.81 9.05 0.98
C LEU A 263 -14.41 9.91 2.09
N GLU A 264 -13.69 10.95 2.54
CA GLU A 264 -14.24 11.95 3.46
C GLU A 264 -15.22 12.88 2.75
N TYR A 265 -14.91 13.27 1.50
CA TYR A 265 -15.77 14.13 0.69
C TYR A 265 -17.07 13.44 0.23
N SER A 266 -17.10 12.11 0.22
CA SER A 266 -18.29 11.32 -0.15
C SER A 266 -19.30 11.10 0.97
N ARG A 267 -18.96 11.50 2.22
CA ARG A 267 -19.82 11.38 3.42
C ARG A 267 -20.71 12.61 3.59
#